data_AF-V9KUH8-F1
#
_entry.id   AF-V9KUH8-F1
#
_cell.length_a   1.000
_cell.length_b   1.000
_cell.length_c   1.000
_cell.angle_alpha   90.00
_cell.angle_beta   90.00
_cell.angle_gamma   90.00
#
_symmetry.space_group_name_H-M   'P 1'
#
loop_
_entity.id
_entity.type
_entity.pdbx_description
1 polymer ?
#
loop_
_entity_poly.entity_id
_entity_poly.type
_entity_poly.pdbx_seq_one_letter_code
_entity_poly.pdbx_strand_id
1 'polypeptide(L)'
;MAVTDDEVIRKRLLIDGDGAGDDRRINLLLKSFIKWCNSGSQEEGYSQYQRMLGTLAQCEFSMGKTLLVYDMNLREMLNYETIYKDIENNISAAHDKIADCKKQILRAKRIRKNRQEYDALARVIQQHPDRHETLQQLEALGKELQHLSHIKESVEDKVK
;
A
#
# COMPACT_ATOMS: atom_id res chain seq x y z
N MET A 1 9.01 4.60 39.05
CA MET A 1 8.62 4.20 37.68
C MET A 1 8.93 5.36 36.76
N ALA A 2 9.71 5.13 35.70
CA ALA A 2 10.07 6.19 34.76
C ALA A 2 8.81 6.64 34.02
N VAL A 3 8.51 7.94 34.08
CA VAL A 3 7.41 8.55 33.33
C VAL A 3 7.70 8.34 31.86
N THR A 4 6.78 7.72 31.13
CA THR A 4 6.95 7.45 29.70
C THR A 4 6.76 8.74 28.89
N ASP A 5 7.41 8.88 27.73
CA ASP A 5 7.27 10.08 26.89
C ASP A 5 5.80 10.38 26.55
N ASP A 6 4.98 9.35 26.37
CA ASP A 6 3.51 9.45 26.21
C ASP A 6 2.79 10.07 27.41
N GLU A 7 3.25 9.80 28.64
CA GLU A 7 2.72 10.45 29.84
C GLU A 7 3.18 11.90 29.93
N VAL A 8 4.40 12.22 29.52
CA VAL A 8 4.91 13.61 29.48
C VAL A 8 4.13 14.43 28.45
N ILE A 9 3.90 13.88 27.26
CA ILE A 9 3.14 14.52 26.19
C ILE A 9 1.68 14.70 26.61
N ARG A 10 1.03 13.68 27.19
CA ARG A 10 -0.33 13.81 27.75
C ARG A 10 -0.40 14.89 28.82
N LYS A 11 0.51 14.89 29.79
CA LYS A 11 0.54 15.93 30.83
C LYS A 11 0.74 17.31 30.22
N ARG A 12 1.59 17.47 29.22
CA ARG A 12 1.83 18.78 28.59
C ARG A 12 0.62 19.27 27.78
N LEU A 13 -0.06 18.39 27.06
CA LEU A 13 -1.33 18.68 26.38
C LEU A 13 -2.47 18.99 27.36
N LEU A 14 -2.46 18.40 28.56
CA LEU A 14 -3.44 18.67 29.62
C LEU A 14 -3.12 19.95 30.41
N ILE A 15 -1.85 20.35 30.48
CA ILE A 15 -1.38 21.53 31.24
C ILE A 15 -1.56 22.81 30.41
N ASP A 16 -1.40 22.77 29.09
CA ASP A 16 -1.65 23.92 28.21
C ASP A 16 -2.81 23.63 27.24
N GLY A 17 -4.01 24.02 27.64
CA GLY A 17 -5.22 23.96 26.82
C GLY A 17 -6.33 24.91 27.26
N ASP A 18 -6.76 24.89 28.53
CA ASP A 18 -7.75 25.85 29.08
C ASP A 18 -7.79 25.89 30.63
N GLY A 19 -6.73 25.47 31.32
CA GLY A 19 -6.75 25.32 32.79
C GLY A 19 -6.79 26.63 33.59
N ALA A 20 -6.63 27.78 32.93
CA ALA A 20 -6.66 29.10 33.57
C ALA A 20 -7.70 30.06 32.95
N GLY A 21 -8.42 29.63 31.91
CA GLY A 21 -9.38 30.45 31.18
C GLY A 21 -10.80 30.29 31.70
N ASP A 22 -11.35 29.08 31.61
CA ASP A 22 -12.72 28.79 32.05
C ASP A 22 -12.89 28.86 33.57
N ASP A 23 -11.98 28.28 34.35
CA ASP A 23 -12.01 28.39 35.82
C ASP A 23 -11.93 29.86 36.28
N ARG A 24 -11.07 30.66 35.62
CA ARG A 24 -10.99 32.11 35.86
C ARG A 24 -12.28 32.82 35.46
N ARG A 25 -12.89 32.48 34.32
CA ARG A 25 -14.16 33.06 33.84
C ARG A 25 -15.31 32.74 34.80
N ILE A 26 -15.42 31.50 35.29
CA ILE A 26 -16.39 31.07 36.28
C ILE A 26 -16.17 31.81 37.62
N ASN A 27 -14.91 31.91 38.07
CA ASN A 27 -14.57 32.69 39.26
C ASN A 27 -14.90 34.18 39.11
N LEU A 28 -14.74 34.77 37.92
CA LEU A 28 -15.13 36.16 37.64
C LEU A 28 -16.65 36.33 37.62
N LEU A 29 -17.39 35.36 37.08
CA LEU A 29 -18.85 35.34 37.11
C LEU A 29 -19.36 35.30 38.55
N LEU A 30 -18.80 34.42 39.38
CA LEU A 30 -19.14 34.31 40.80
C LEU A 30 -18.86 35.60 41.57
N LYS A 31 -17.69 36.23 41.36
CA LYS A 31 -17.37 37.53 41.96
C LYS A 31 -18.31 38.65 41.51
N SER A 32 -18.70 38.64 40.24
CA SER A 32 -19.65 39.62 39.68
C SER A 32 -21.04 39.44 40.28
N PHE A 33 -21.49 38.20 40.46
CA PHE A 33 -22.74 37.87 41.16
C PHE A 33 -22.74 38.37 42.60
N ILE A 34 -21.68 38.11 43.37
CA ILE A 34 -21.56 38.61 44.76
C ILE A 34 -21.61 40.14 44.80
N LYS A 35 -20.95 40.84 43.86
CA LYS A 35 -21.02 42.30 43.77
C LYS A 35 -22.42 42.81 43.43
N TRP A 36 -23.12 42.12 42.55
CA TRP A 36 -24.50 42.46 42.20
C TRP A 36 -25.44 42.33 43.40
N CYS A 37 -25.32 41.26 44.19
CA CYS A 37 -26.12 41.08 45.42
C CYS A 37 -25.88 42.19 46.48
N ASN A 38 -24.71 42.84 46.45
CA ASN A 38 -24.33 43.90 47.38
C ASN A 38 -24.37 45.30 46.74
N SER A 39 -25.06 45.49 45.61
CA SER A 39 -25.12 46.80 44.94
C SER A 39 -25.87 47.84 45.78
N GLY A 40 -25.29 49.03 45.94
CA GLY A 40 -25.86 50.09 46.78
C GLY A 40 -26.95 50.93 46.11
N SER A 41 -27.08 50.83 44.79
CA SER A 41 -28.10 51.54 44.00
C SER A 41 -28.65 50.68 42.86
N GLN A 42 -29.84 51.03 42.37
CA GLN A 42 -30.48 50.34 41.25
C GLN A 42 -29.67 50.46 39.94
N GLU A 43 -29.03 51.61 39.71
CA GLU A 43 -28.22 51.86 38.51
C GLU A 43 -26.92 51.03 38.52
N GLU A 44 -26.26 50.94 39.68
CA GLU A 44 -25.10 50.07 39.87
C GLU A 44 -25.49 48.60 39.71
N GLY A 45 -26.61 48.19 40.31
CA GLY A 45 -27.15 46.84 40.18
C GLY A 45 -27.41 46.47 38.71
N TYR A 46 -28.02 47.37 37.93
CA TYR A 46 -28.26 47.12 36.50
C TYR A 46 -26.96 46.96 35.69
N SER A 47 -25.94 47.78 35.95
CA SER A 47 -24.63 47.66 35.30
C SER A 47 -23.91 46.35 35.61
N GLN A 48 -23.99 45.88 36.86
CA GLN A 48 -23.39 44.60 37.25
C GLN A 48 -24.16 43.41 36.66
N TYR A 49 -25.48 43.48 36.59
CA TYR A 49 -26.32 42.47 35.96
C TYR A 49 -25.99 42.27 34.48
N GLN A 50 -25.85 43.36 33.70
CA GLN A 50 -25.46 43.28 32.29
C GLN A 50 -24.06 42.67 32.09
N ARG A 51 -23.10 43.01 32.96
CA ARG A 51 -21.76 42.38 32.95
C ARG A 51 -21.80 40.90 33.27
N MET A 52 -22.66 40.49 34.20
CA MET A 52 -22.86 39.09 34.56
C MET A 52 -23.44 38.30 33.38
N LEU A 53 -24.46 38.82 32.69
CA LEU A 53 -25.02 38.21 31.48
C LEU A 53 -23.98 38.05 30.37
N GLY A 54 -23.18 39.09 30.11
CA GLY A 54 -22.11 39.01 29.11
C GLY A 54 -21.06 37.95 29.44
N THR A 55 -20.71 37.80 30.72
CA THR A 55 -19.75 36.77 31.17
C THR A 55 -20.36 35.37 31.07
N LEU A 56 -21.64 35.21 31.41
CA LEU A 56 -22.36 33.93 31.29
C LEU A 56 -22.41 33.45 29.83
N ALA A 57 -22.76 34.34 28.89
CA ALA A 57 -22.79 34.01 27.47
C ALA A 57 -21.41 33.56 26.94
N GLN A 58 -20.32 34.16 27.44
CA GLN A 58 -18.96 33.74 27.09
C GLN A 58 -18.62 32.36 27.65
N CYS A 59 -19.07 32.02 28.86
CA CYS A 59 -18.90 30.68 29.43
C CYS A 59 -19.66 29.63 28.62
N GLU A 60 -20.91 29.91 28.27
CA GLU A 60 -21.75 29.02 27.43
C GLU A 60 -21.12 28.78 26.06
N PHE A 61 -20.61 29.83 25.42
CA PHE A 61 -19.91 29.73 24.16
C PHE A 61 -18.63 28.88 24.26
N SER A 62 -17.83 29.09 25.31
CA SER A 62 -16.61 28.31 25.56
C SER A 62 -16.93 26.83 25.70
N MET A 63 -17.94 26.50 26.51
CA MET A 63 -18.40 25.13 26.72
C MET A 63 -18.84 24.47 25.40
N GLY A 64 -19.66 25.16 24.60
CA GLY A 64 -20.11 24.67 23.30
C GLY A 64 -18.94 24.43 22.35
N LYS A 65 -17.96 25.33 22.32
CA LYS A 65 -16.73 25.18 21.52
C LYS A 65 -15.93 23.93 21.94
N THR A 66 -15.76 23.70 23.24
CA THR A 66 -15.02 22.53 23.76
C THR A 66 -15.68 21.21 23.35
N LEU A 67 -17.02 21.13 23.39
CA LEU A 67 -17.76 19.95 22.91
C LEU A 67 -17.54 19.71 21.41
N LEU A 68 -17.57 20.76 20.59
CA LEU A 68 -17.32 20.62 19.15
C LEU A 68 -15.88 20.17 18.85
N VAL A 69 -14.91 20.68 19.59
CA VAL A 69 -13.50 20.24 19.47
C VAL A 69 -13.36 18.79 19.89
N TYR A 70 -14.03 18.36 20.96
CA TYR A 70 -14.04 16.96 21.38
C TYR A 70 -14.62 16.04 20.29
N ASP A 71 -15.78 16.38 19.73
CA ASP A 71 -16.41 15.61 18.66
C ASP A 71 -15.55 15.56 17.38
N MET A 72 -14.85 16.66 17.07
CA MET A 72 -13.88 16.71 15.98
C MET A 72 -12.72 15.74 16.25
N ASN A 73 -12.15 15.75 17.46
CA ASN A 73 -11.06 14.85 17.83
C ASN A 73 -11.50 13.38 17.76
N LEU A 74 -12.72 13.05 18.17
CA LEU A 74 -13.27 11.69 18.03
C LEU A 74 -13.31 11.24 16.56
N ARG A 75 -13.81 12.11 15.67
CA ARG A 75 -13.83 11.82 14.23
C ARG A 75 -12.42 11.67 13.66
N GLU A 76 -11.49 12.49 14.11
CA GLU A 76 -10.10 12.44 13.66
C GLU A 76 -9.40 11.15 14.12
N MET A 77 -9.64 10.69 15.35
CA MET A 77 -9.16 9.37 15.81
C MET A 77 -9.68 8.22 14.95
N LEU A 78 -10.99 8.20 14.64
CA LEU A 78 -11.58 7.19 13.76
C LEU A 78 -10.97 7.22 12.35
N ASN A 79 -10.68 8.41 11.85
CA ASN A 79 -10.00 8.59 10.57
C ASN A 79 -8.58 8.00 10.61
N TYR A 80 -7.81 8.26 11.67
CA TYR A 80 -6.48 7.67 11.85
C TYR A 80 -6.52 6.14 11.95
N GLU A 81 -7.49 5.57 12.65
CA GLU A 81 -7.67 4.11 12.68
C GLU A 81 -7.96 3.52 11.30
N THR A 82 -8.75 4.22 10.50
CA THR A 82 -9.07 3.80 9.13
C THR A 82 -7.82 3.83 8.25
N ILE A 83 -7.08 4.95 8.28
CA ILE A 83 -5.82 5.10 7.54
C ILE A 83 -4.81 4.03 7.96
N TYR A 84 -4.73 3.70 9.25
CA TYR A 84 -3.84 2.66 9.75
C TYR A 84 -4.16 1.29 9.13
N LYS A 85 -5.44 0.89 9.16
CA LYS A 85 -5.89 -0.37 8.54
C LYS A 85 -5.64 -0.40 7.03
N ASP A 86 -5.85 0.72 6.34
CA ASP A 86 -5.58 0.81 4.90
C ASP A 86 -4.09 0.65 4.60
N ILE A 87 -3.21 1.22 5.42
CA ILE A 87 -1.77 1.04 5.30
C ILE A 87 -1.38 -0.43 5.51
N GLU A 88 -1.90 -1.09 6.55
CA GLU A 88 -1.65 -2.52 6.80
C GLU A 88 -2.09 -3.40 5.63
N ASN A 89 -3.30 -3.16 5.10
CA ASN A 89 -3.83 -3.89 3.95
C ASN A 89 -2.95 -3.69 2.71
N ASN A 90 -2.49 -2.46 2.46
CA ASN A 90 -1.60 -2.16 1.35
C ASN A 90 -0.22 -2.83 1.50
N ILE A 91 0.32 -2.90 2.71
CA ILE A 91 1.57 -3.61 3.00
C ILE A 91 1.41 -5.11 2.72
N SER A 92 0.31 -5.72 3.19
CA SER A 92 0.03 -7.13 2.92
C SER A 92 -0.08 -7.41 1.41
N ALA A 93 -0.85 -6.58 0.69
CA ALA A 93 -0.99 -6.72 -0.76
C ALA A 93 0.35 -6.53 -1.51
N ALA A 94 1.22 -5.65 -1.02
CA ALA A 94 2.56 -5.48 -1.58
C ALA A 94 3.44 -6.72 -1.35
N HIS A 95 3.36 -7.35 -0.19
CA HIS A 95 4.05 -8.61 0.09
C HIS A 95 3.60 -9.73 -0.86
N ASP A 96 2.30 -9.86 -1.11
CA ASP A 96 1.75 -10.84 -2.05
C ASP A 96 2.25 -10.59 -3.48
N LYS A 97 2.23 -9.34 -3.94
CA LYS A 97 2.78 -8.96 -5.26
C LYS A 97 4.26 -9.30 -5.38
N ILE A 98 5.06 -9.08 -4.32
CA ILE A 98 6.48 -9.46 -4.31
C ILE A 98 6.64 -10.98 -4.43
N ALA A 99 5.83 -11.75 -3.70
CA ALA A 99 5.88 -13.21 -3.76
C ALA A 99 5.55 -13.73 -5.16
N ASP A 100 4.54 -13.15 -5.82
CA ASP A 100 4.17 -13.54 -7.17
C ASP A 100 5.19 -13.10 -8.22
N CYS A 101 5.74 -11.89 -8.12
CA CYS A 101 6.86 -11.46 -8.97
C CYS A 101 8.06 -12.40 -8.85
N LYS A 102 8.38 -12.89 -7.64
CA LYS A 102 9.44 -13.90 -7.41
C LYS A 102 9.13 -15.23 -8.12
N LYS A 103 7.88 -15.69 -8.14
CA LYS A 103 7.50 -16.90 -8.89
C LYS A 103 7.62 -16.67 -10.40
N GLN A 104 7.17 -15.52 -10.89
CA GLN A 104 7.21 -15.17 -12.32
C GLN A 104 8.65 -15.08 -12.83
N ILE A 105 9.57 -14.45 -12.09
CA ILE A 105 10.98 -14.36 -12.50
C ILE A 105 11.65 -15.74 -12.57
N LEU A 106 11.34 -16.65 -11.65
CA LEU A 106 11.86 -18.02 -11.69
C LEU A 106 11.34 -18.78 -12.93
N ARG A 107 10.05 -18.62 -13.25
CA ARG A 107 9.47 -19.18 -14.48
C ARG A 107 10.11 -18.60 -15.73
N ALA A 108 10.29 -17.28 -15.80
CA ALA A 108 10.93 -16.60 -16.92
C ALA A 108 12.38 -17.05 -17.13
N LYS A 109 13.15 -17.20 -16.05
CA LYS A 109 14.52 -17.75 -16.09
C LYS A 109 14.55 -19.17 -16.66
N ARG A 110 13.61 -20.03 -16.24
CA ARG A 110 13.50 -21.40 -16.78
C ARG A 110 13.19 -21.39 -18.29
N ILE A 111 12.23 -20.58 -18.72
CA ILE A 111 11.89 -20.44 -20.14
C ILE A 111 13.10 -19.97 -20.95
N ARG A 112 13.85 -18.98 -20.44
CA ARG A 112 15.07 -18.50 -21.09
C ARG A 112 16.13 -19.59 -21.22
N LYS A 113 16.36 -20.37 -20.17
CA LYS A 113 17.30 -21.50 -20.21
C LYS A 113 16.90 -22.53 -21.27
N ASN A 114 15.63 -22.95 -21.26
CA ASN A 114 15.11 -23.91 -22.25
C ASN A 114 15.27 -23.37 -23.68
N ARG A 115 15.01 -22.07 -23.90
CA ARG A 115 15.22 -21.43 -25.21
C ARG A 115 16.68 -21.48 -25.66
N GLN A 116 17.63 -21.22 -24.76
CA GLN A 116 19.05 -21.33 -25.07
C GLN A 116 19.47 -22.76 -25.42
N GLU A 117 18.91 -23.77 -24.74
CA GLU A 117 19.13 -25.18 -25.06
C GLU A 117 18.57 -25.55 -26.44
N TYR A 118 17.35 -25.08 -26.77
CA TYR A 118 16.78 -25.25 -28.10
C TYR A 118 17.62 -24.57 -29.19
N ASP A 119 18.06 -23.33 -28.96
CA ASP A 119 18.89 -22.58 -29.91
C ASP A 119 20.28 -23.24 -30.09
N ALA A 120 20.82 -23.87 -29.04
CA ALA A 120 22.06 -24.63 -29.13
C ALA A 120 21.89 -25.91 -29.96
N LEU A 121 20.83 -26.69 -29.71
CA LEU A 121 20.51 -27.88 -30.50
C LEU A 121 20.23 -27.54 -31.96
N ALA A 122 19.45 -26.48 -32.22
CA ALA A 122 19.15 -26.02 -33.57
C ALA A 122 20.43 -25.66 -34.35
N ARG A 123 21.39 -24.98 -33.70
CA ARG A 123 22.70 -24.68 -34.30
C ARG A 123 23.49 -25.92 -34.67
N VAL A 124 23.44 -26.99 -33.86
CA VAL A 124 24.09 -28.27 -34.19
C VAL A 124 23.38 -28.94 -35.36
N ILE A 125 22.04 -28.99 -35.34
CA ILE A 125 21.22 -29.59 -36.42
C ILE A 125 21.50 -28.89 -37.76
N GLN A 126 21.64 -27.57 -37.77
CA GLN A 126 21.95 -26.79 -38.98
C GLN A 126 23.33 -27.09 -39.59
N GLN A 127 24.23 -27.76 -38.87
CA GLN A 127 25.51 -28.21 -39.44
C GLN A 127 25.35 -29.46 -40.31
N HIS A 128 24.21 -30.16 -40.20
CA HIS A 128 23.89 -31.33 -40.99
C HIS A 128 23.09 -30.95 -42.25
N PRO A 129 23.22 -31.71 -43.35
CA PRO A 129 22.51 -31.44 -44.60
C PRO A 129 20.99 -31.53 -44.40
N ASP A 130 20.24 -30.85 -45.27
CA ASP A 130 18.79 -30.87 -45.19
C ASP A 130 18.25 -32.30 -45.34
N ARG A 131 17.27 -32.63 -44.50
CA ARG A 131 16.70 -33.97 -44.45
C ARG A 131 16.05 -34.34 -45.78
N HIS A 132 15.34 -33.41 -46.40
CA HIS A 132 14.62 -33.67 -47.64
C HIS A 132 15.60 -33.88 -48.81
N GLU A 133 16.63 -33.05 -48.90
CA GLU A 133 17.69 -33.22 -49.91
C GLU A 133 18.42 -34.57 -49.74
N THR A 134 18.76 -34.94 -48.49
CA THR A 134 19.43 -36.21 -48.21
C THR A 134 18.55 -37.41 -48.59
N LEU A 135 17.24 -37.33 -48.37
CA LEU A 135 16.30 -38.38 -48.77
C LEU A 135 16.19 -38.51 -50.29
N GLN A 136 16.18 -37.41 -51.04
CA GLN A 136 16.16 -37.44 -52.50
C GLN A 136 17.44 -38.09 -53.07
N GLN A 137 18.61 -37.75 -52.50
CA GLN A 137 19.88 -38.37 -52.90
C GLN A 137 19.89 -39.88 -52.62
N LEU A 138 19.39 -40.30 -51.46
CA LEU A 138 19.23 -41.72 -51.11
C LEU A 138 18.34 -42.46 -52.10
N GLU A 139 17.22 -41.87 -52.52
CA GLU A 139 16.32 -42.49 -53.50
C GLU A 139 16.99 -42.63 -54.87
N ALA A 140 17.73 -41.61 -55.32
CA ALA A 140 18.47 -41.64 -56.58
C ALA A 140 19.57 -42.71 -56.56
N LEU A 141 20.41 -42.74 -55.52
CA LEU A 141 21.45 -43.77 -55.32
C LEU A 141 20.84 -45.18 -55.24
N GLY A 142 19.68 -45.32 -54.60
CA GLY A 142 18.95 -46.59 -54.53
C GLY A 142 18.52 -47.12 -55.90
N LYS A 143 18.00 -46.23 -56.78
CA LYS A 143 17.65 -46.59 -58.16
C LYS A 143 18.89 -46.97 -58.98
N GLU A 144 19.99 -46.25 -58.80
CA GLU A 144 21.24 -46.51 -59.50
C GLU A 144 21.87 -47.84 -59.08
N LEU A 145 21.85 -48.17 -57.77
CA LEU A 145 22.28 -49.47 -57.26
C LEU A 145 21.44 -50.63 -57.81
N GLN A 146 20.11 -50.49 -57.86
CA GLN A 146 19.24 -51.49 -58.48
C GLN A 146 19.58 -51.69 -59.96
N HIS A 147 19.81 -50.61 -60.69
CA HIS A 147 20.20 -50.68 -62.09
C HIS A 147 21.55 -51.39 -62.29
N LEU A 148 22.57 -51.04 -61.50
CA LEU A 148 23.88 -51.68 -61.54
C LEU A 148 23.84 -53.15 -61.13
N SER A 149 23.00 -53.51 -60.15
CA SER A 149 22.75 -54.90 -59.76
C SER A 149 22.21 -55.72 -60.92
N HIS A 150 21.19 -55.20 -61.62
CA HIS A 150 20.63 -55.85 -62.80
C HIS A 150 21.65 -56.00 -63.94
N ILE A 151 22.48 -54.98 -64.16
CA ILE A 151 23.55 -55.05 -65.16
C ILE A 151 24.56 -56.13 -64.76
N LYS A 152 24.97 -56.18 -63.49
CA LYS A 152 25.91 -57.16 -62.98
C LYS A 152 25.37 -58.59 -63.16
N GLU A 153 24.13 -58.84 -62.76
CA GLU A 153 23.46 -60.13 -62.99
C GLU A 153 23.43 -60.48 -64.48
N SER A 154 23.07 -59.52 -65.35
CA SER A 154 23.04 -59.75 -66.79
C SER A 154 24.42 -60.06 -67.38
N VAL A 155 25.49 -59.49 -66.84
CA VAL A 155 26.87 -59.77 -67.27
C VAL A 155 27.34 -61.11 -66.73
N GLU A 156 27.04 -61.44 -65.46
CA GLU A 156 27.33 -62.75 -64.87
C GLU A 156 26.62 -63.89 -65.62
N ASP A 157 25.39 -63.66 -66.08
CA ASP A 157 24.64 -64.60 -66.93
C ASP A 157 25.22 -64.73 -68.34
N LYS A 158 25.93 -63.72 -68.85
CA LYS A 158 26.59 -63.75 -70.18
C LYS A 158 28.01 -64.34 -70.16
N VAL A 159 28.62 -64.44 -68.98
CA VAL A 159 29.99 -64.97 -68.79
C VAL A 159 29.98 -66.45 -68.37
N LYS A 160 28.82 -67.01 -68.02
CA LYS A 160 28.56 -68.45 -67.91
C LYS A 160 28.26 -69.09 -69.26
#